data_AF-A0A3B8LBG8-F1
#
_entry.id   AF-A0A3B8LBG8-F1
#
_cell.length_a   1.000
_cell.length_b   1.000
_cell.length_c   1.000
_cell.angle_alpha   90.00
_cell.angle_beta   90.00
_cell.angle_gamma   90.00
#
_symmetry.space_group_name_H-M   'P 1'
#
loop_
_entity.id
_entity.type
_entity.pdbx_description
1 polymer ?
#
loop_
_entity_poly.entity_id
_entity_poly.type
_entity_poly.pdbx_seq_one_letter_code
_entity_poly.pdbx_strand_id
1 'polypeptide(L)' 'GDPTSTGSGGSTLGDFDDQYHVDLQHNRGGLLSMAKSTDDTNDSQFFITEG' A
#
# COMPACT_ATOMS: atom_id res chain seq x y z
N GLY A 1 7.96 -1.86 -4.84
CA GLY A 1 6.69 -1.13 -4.92
C GLY A 1 6.43 -0.72 -6.34
N ASP A 2 7.11 0.33 -6.81
CA ASP A 2 6.94 0.88 -8.15
C ASP A 2 8.04 0.40 -9.12
N PRO A 3 7.73 -0.31 -10.22
CA PRO A 3 8.70 -0.73 -11.24
C PRO A 3 9.45 0.43 -11.93
N THR A 4 8.88 1.63 -11.93
CA THR A 4 9.46 2.85 -12.53
C THR A 4 10.31 3.66 -11.56
N SER A 5 10.27 3.34 -10.26
CA SER A 5 10.96 4.05 -9.18
C SER A 5 10.62 5.56 -9.10
N THR A 6 9.44 5.98 -9.55
CA THR A 6 9.00 7.38 -9.51
C THR A 6 8.10 7.70 -8.31
N GLY A 7 7.52 6.66 -7.70
CA GLY A 7 6.45 6.77 -6.71
C GLY A 7 5.05 6.90 -7.34
N SER A 8 4.97 7.02 -8.66
CA SER A 8 3.72 7.18 -9.41
C SER A 8 3.41 6.02 -10.34
N GLY A 9 4.32 5.05 -10.48
CA GLY A 9 4.07 3.85 -11.27
C GLY A 9 3.33 2.77 -10.50
N GLY A 10 3.12 1.64 -11.17
CA GLY A 10 2.22 0.60 -10.74
C GLY A 10 2.42 -0.72 -11.49
N SER A 11 1.57 -1.71 -11.22
CA SER A 11 1.56 -2.99 -11.93
C SER A 11 0.71 -2.93 -13.20
N THR A 12 0.87 -3.94 -14.05
CA THR A 12 0.01 -4.13 -15.21
C THR A 12 -1.35 -4.77 -14.88
N LEU A 13 -1.59 -5.13 -13.61
CA LEU A 13 -2.83 -5.77 -13.16
C LEU A 13 -3.90 -4.74 -12.77
N GLY A 14 -3.48 -3.49 -12.50
CA GLY A 14 -4.36 -2.39 -12.12
C GLY A 14 -4.69 -2.35 -10.62
N ASP A 15 -5.55 -1.40 -10.27
CA ASP A 15 -5.92 -1.10 -8.90
C ASP A 15 -6.87 -2.15 -8.30
N PHE A 16 -6.85 -2.28 -6.98
CA PHE A 16 -7.78 -3.10 -6.20
C PHE A 16 -8.21 -2.44 -4.89
N ASP A 17 -9.40 -2.86 -4.44
CA ASP A 17 -10.13 -2.30 -3.30
C ASP A 17 -9.38 -2.40 -1.98
N ASP A 18 -9.68 -1.47 -1.08
CA ASP A 18 -9.16 -1.50 0.28
C ASP A 18 -9.74 -2.66 1.09
N GLN A 19 -8.90 -3.21 1.97
CA GLN A 19 -9.31 -4.23 2.93
C GLN A 19 -8.86 -3.83 4.32
N TYR A 20 -9.83 -3.49 5.17
CA TYR A 20 -9.60 -3.10 6.56
C TYR A 20 -10.12 -4.16 7.52
N HIS A 21 -9.37 -4.37 8.60
CA HIS A 21 -9.79 -5.21 9.71
C HIS A 21 -9.50 -4.48 11.02
N VAL A 22 -10.42 -4.54 11.99
CA VAL A 22 -10.31 -3.80 13.26
C VAL A 22 -9.04 -4.14 14.03
N ASP A 23 -8.56 -5.38 13.92
CA ASP A 23 -7.35 -5.86 14.59
C ASP A 23 -6.04 -5.49 13.86
N LEU A 24 -6.11 -5.01 12.61
CA LEU A 24 -4.94 -4.69 11.79
C LEU A 24 -4.74 -3.17 11.74
N GLN A 25 -4.10 -2.63 12.77
CA GLN A 25 -3.82 -1.20 12.89
C GLN A 25 -2.34 -0.87 12.80
N HIS A 26 -2.02 0.31 12.28
CA HIS A 26 -0.65 0.87 12.24
C HIS A 26 -0.24 1.43 13.60
N ASN A 27 -0.07 0.55 14.60
CA ASN A 27 0.20 0.94 15.99
C ASN A 27 1.62 0.59 16.48
N ARG A 28 2.49 0.11 15.59
CA ARG A 28 3.90 -0.20 15.88
C ARG A 28 4.73 -0.23 14.59
N GLY A 29 6.05 -0.19 14.74
CA GLY A 29 7.00 -0.43 13.65
C GLY A 29 6.95 -1.88 13.12
N GLY A 30 7.38 -2.06 11.87
CA GLY A 30 7.50 -3.35 11.19
C GLY A 30 6.20 -3.86 10.54
N LEU A 31 5.17 -3.03 10.41
CA LEU A 31 3.91 -3.41 9.77
C LEU A 31 3.96 -3.13 8.27
N LEU A 32 3.65 -4.14 7.45
CA LEU A 32 3.56 -4.04 5.99
C LEU A 32 2.17 -3.55 5.59
N SER A 33 2.08 -2.59 4.68
CA SER A 33 0.80 -2.13 4.12
C SER A 33 0.93 -1.58 2.71
N MET A 34 -0.19 -1.58 2.00
CA MET A 34 -0.25 -1.10 0.61
C MET A 34 -0.30 0.43 0.59
N ALA A 35 0.42 1.02 -0.37
CA ALA A 35 0.39 2.45 -0.62
C ALA A 35 -0.68 2.76 -1.68
N LYS A 36 -1.44 3.83 -1.46
CA LYS A 36 -2.54 4.27 -2.32
C LYS A 36 -2.63 5.79 -2.35
N SER A 37 -3.15 6.35 -3.44
CA SER A 37 -3.33 7.80 -3.61
C SER A 37 -4.73 8.27 -3.22
N THR A 38 -5.74 7.42 -3.39
CA THR A 38 -7.14 7.64 -2.99
C THR A 38 -7.79 6.36 -2.44
N ASP A 39 -9.09 6.39 -2.16
CA ASP A 39 -9.87 5.20 -1.77
C ASP A 39 -9.84 4.13 -2.86
N ASP A 40 -9.68 2.87 -2.47
CA ASP A 40 -9.70 1.71 -3.39
C ASP A 40 -8.69 1.76 -4.55
N THR A 41 -7.54 2.41 -4.35
CA THR A 41 -6.45 2.47 -5.35
C THR A 41 -5.18 1.79 -4.87
N ASN A 42 -5.28 0.61 -4.26
CA ASN A 42 -4.08 -0.17 -3.97
C ASN A 42 -3.55 -0.82 -5.25
N ASP A 43 -2.24 -0.91 -5.36
CA ASP A 43 -1.56 -1.60 -6.46
C ASP A 43 -0.24 -2.20 -5.92
N SER A 44 0.80 -2.32 -6.73
CA SER A 44 2.09 -2.94 -6.37
C SER A 44 2.92 -2.19 -5.33
N GLN A 45 2.58 -0.94 -5.00
CA GLN A 45 3.33 -0.15 -4.03
C GLN A 45 2.97 -0.52 -2.59
N PHE A 46 3.98 -0.67 -1.74
CA PHE A 46 3.83 -1.00 -0.33
C PHE A 46 4.87 -0.27 0.51
N PHE A 47 4.62 -0.14 1.80
CA PHE A 47 5.53 0.43 2.78
C PHE A 47 5.58 -0.42 4.06
N ILE A 48 6.62 -0.19 4.87
CA ILE A 48 6.78 -0.77 6.20
C ILE A 48 6.83 0.38 7.20
N THR A 49 6.03 0.31 8.26
CA THR A 49 6.04 1.32 9.33
C THR A 49 7.36 1.29 10.10
N GLU A 50 7.88 2.45 10.50
CA GLU A 50 9.08 2.53 11.35
C GLU A 50 8.75 2.56 12.84
N GLY A 51 7.64 3.20 13.23
CA GLY A 51 7.18 3.33 14.61
C GLY A 51 6.53 4.67 14.88
#